data_AF-A0A7J7KNT6-F1
#
_entry.id   AF-A0A7J7KNT6-F1
#
_cell.length_a   1.000
_cell.length_b   1.000
_cell.length_c   1.000
_cell.angle_alpha   90.00
_cell.angle_beta   90.00
_cell.angle_gamma   90.00
#
_symmetry.space_group_name_H-M   'P 1'
#
loop_
_entity.id
_entity.type
_entity.pdbx_description
1 polymer ?
#
loop_
_entity_poly.entity_id
_entity_poly.type
_entity_poly.pdbx_seq_one_letter_code
_entity_poly.pdbx_strand_id
1 'polypeptide(L)'
;MGRPCALREKEVERVFSTPTIQQINSDYAEFFNLVGNNTGVDLSENGFRDITTVVDFLYIQVSYRIYYPPLPDWTTEGNVKCNNNPIIPCKDKTVYEIMKEMNDLRFYVMYNSTELHKLDGGSVLTDIGKKFGEYVAGNRSVTYNIYSAHDSTVSAVLTALQISDAKQPEYTATVMVELHKSAGDAQGHEVKVFYKPITDNSSIEEKNLPGCPSPCKLEDFLQYVKRFEISDWDKECGNNVPTTPAPPSTDSLGLTHQEKITIIACSTVVVVFCLILLIMFVRKRSSRSMAPYLSLGTGA
;
A
#
# COMPACT_ATOMS: atom_id res chain seq x y z
N MET A 1 -8.63 -5.69 -2.92
CA MET A 1 -8.35 -4.23 -2.98
C MET A 1 -8.05 -3.86 -4.44
N GLY A 2 -8.85 -3.00 -5.07
CA GLY A 2 -8.62 -2.56 -6.46
C GLY A 2 -9.83 -2.71 -7.40
N ARG A 3 -10.85 -3.49 -7.02
CA ARG A 3 -12.15 -3.45 -7.69
C ARG A 3 -12.96 -2.26 -7.16
N PRO A 4 -13.65 -1.49 -8.03
CA PRO A 4 -14.53 -0.41 -7.59
C PRO A 4 -15.55 -0.90 -6.56
N CYS A 5 -15.77 -0.07 -5.54
CA CYS A 5 -16.77 -0.33 -4.51
C CYS A 5 -17.24 0.96 -3.85
N ALA A 6 -18.43 1.43 -4.25
CA ALA A 6 -19.01 2.66 -3.71
C ALA A 6 -19.27 2.58 -2.19
N LEU A 7 -19.56 1.38 -1.67
CA LEU A 7 -19.72 1.16 -0.23
C LEU A 7 -18.41 1.44 0.53
N ARG A 8 -17.28 0.95 -0.01
CA ARG A 8 -15.96 1.20 0.56
C ARG A 8 -15.63 2.69 0.56
N GLU A 9 -15.87 3.38 -0.56
CA GLU A 9 -15.61 4.82 -0.67
C GLU A 9 -16.43 5.62 0.33
N LYS A 10 -17.73 5.34 0.45
CA LYS A 10 -18.61 5.96 1.46
C LYS A 10 -18.10 5.74 2.88
N GLU A 11 -17.61 4.53 3.17
CA GLU A 11 -17.11 4.21 4.48
C GLU A 11 -15.78 4.92 4.79
N VAL A 12 -14.89 5.05 3.81
CA VAL A 12 -13.68 5.89 3.92
C VAL A 12 -14.08 7.34 4.22
N GLU A 13 -15.02 7.91 3.47
CA GLU A 13 -15.52 9.27 3.74
C GLU A 13 -16.09 9.39 5.15
N ARG A 14 -16.85 8.38 5.62
CA ARG A 14 -17.42 8.36 6.96
C ARG A 14 -16.36 8.38 8.06
N VAL A 15 -15.31 7.54 7.97
CA VAL A 15 -14.27 7.47 9.01
C VAL A 15 -13.44 8.77 9.09
N PHE A 16 -13.19 9.42 7.95
CA PHE A 16 -12.50 10.71 7.91
C PHE A 16 -13.41 11.91 8.25
N SER A 17 -14.73 11.72 8.26
CA SER A 17 -15.71 12.75 8.65
C SER A 17 -16.16 12.67 10.11
N THR A 18 -15.53 11.83 10.94
CA THR A 18 -15.91 11.71 12.35
C THR A 18 -15.56 12.97 13.14
N PRO A 19 -16.29 13.29 14.24
CA PRO A 19 -15.99 14.45 15.08
C PRO A 19 -14.54 14.48 15.59
N THR A 20 -13.96 13.31 15.87
CA THR A 20 -12.56 13.18 16.29
C THR A 20 -11.60 13.64 15.20
N ILE A 21 -11.81 13.23 13.95
CA ILE A 21 -10.95 13.66 12.83
C ILE A 21 -11.16 15.13 12.50
N GLN A 22 -12.41 15.62 12.56
CA GLN A 22 -12.70 17.04 12.42
C GLN A 22 -11.99 17.88 13.49
N GLN A 23 -11.94 17.39 14.74
CA GLN A 23 -11.19 18.03 15.81
C GLN A 23 -9.68 18.04 15.54
N ILE A 24 -9.10 16.94 15.05
CA ILE A 24 -7.69 16.90 14.64
C ILE A 24 -7.43 17.93 13.54
N ASN A 25 -8.28 18.01 12.52
CA ASN A 25 -8.16 19.01 11.46
C ASN A 25 -8.19 20.45 12.03
N SER A 26 -9.08 20.72 12.98
CA SER A 26 -9.16 22.01 13.66
C SER A 26 -7.94 22.32 14.52
N ASP A 27 -7.44 21.35 15.29
CA ASP A 27 -6.31 21.54 16.22
C ASP A 27 -4.98 21.77 15.49
N TYR A 28 -4.89 21.31 14.24
CA TYR A 28 -3.73 21.39 13.36
C TYR A 28 -3.92 22.32 12.17
N ALA A 29 -4.95 23.18 12.15
CA ALA A 29 -5.19 24.08 11.02
C ALA A 29 -3.98 24.98 10.69
N GLU A 30 -3.31 25.56 11.69
CA GLU A 30 -2.09 26.35 11.49
C GLU A 30 -0.93 25.51 10.94
N PHE A 31 -0.81 24.27 11.42
CA PHE A 31 0.19 23.30 10.94
C PHE A 31 -0.05 22.96 9.46
N PHE A 32 -1.29 22.68 9.06
CA PHE A 32 -1.61 22.38 7.67
C PHE A 32 -1.37 23.57 6.74
N ASN A 33 -1.64 24.79 7.20
CA ASN A 33 -1.28 26.01 6.47
C ASN A 33 0.24 26.15 6.29
N LEU A 34 1.03 25.87 7.32
CA LEU A 34 2.50 25.87 7.23
C LEU A 34 2.98 24.86 6.18
N VAL A 35 2.48 23.63 6.24
CA VAL A 35 2.86 22.57 5.29
C VAL A 35 2.41 22.94 3.87
N GLY A 36 1.18 23.40 3.69
CA GLY A 36 0.63 23.79 2.39
C GLY A 36 1.40 24.96 1.76
N ASN A 37 1.78 25.97 2.54
CA ASN A 37 2.57 27.11 2.04
C ASN A 37 3.97 26.70 1.57
N ASN A 38 4.60 25.72 2.21
CA ASN A 38 5.93 25.24 1.84
C ASN A 38 5.92 24.22 0.69
N THR A 39 4.79 23.55 0.45
CA THR A 39 4.71 22.42 -0.49
C THR A 39 3.83 22.69 -1.72
N GLY A 40 2.90 23.66 -1.64
CA GLY A 40 1.87 23.90 -2.64
C GLY A 40 0.70 22.90 -2.60
N VAL A 41 0.69 21.96 -1.65
CA VAL A 41 -0.43 21.02 -1.46
C VAL A 41 -1.53 21.70 -0.65
N ASP A 42 -2.77 21.66 -1.14
CA ASP A 42 -3.92 22.16 -0.38
C ASP A 42 -4.28 21.16 0.72
N LEU A 43 -4.11 21.59 1.98
CA LEU A 43 -4.41 20.82 3.19
C LEU A 43 -5.46 21.54 4.06
N SER A 44 -6.14 22.56 3.52
CA SER A 44 -7.02 23.45 4.28
C SER A 44 -8.31 22.77 4.77
N GLU A 45 -8.89 21.87 3.99
CA GLU A 45 -10.13 21.18 4.33
C GLU A 45 -9.89 19.82 5.00
N ASN A 46 -9.00 19.00 4.43
CA ASN A 46 -8.81 17.59 4.81
C ASN A 46 -7.36 17.27 5.17
N GLY A 47 -6.67 18.20 5.82
CA GLY A 47 -5.23 18.10 6.11
C GLY A 47 -4.79 16.76 6.69
N PHE A 48 -5.50 16.20 7.68
CA PHE A 48 -5.17 14.89 8.27
C PHE A 48 -5.21 13.74 7.26
N ARG A 49 -6.20 13.72 6.35
CA ARG A 49 -6.34 12.68 5.33
C ARG A 49 -5.25 12.80 4.27
N ASP A 50 -4.95 14.04 3.87
CA ASP A 50 -4.17 14.35 2.69
C ASP A 50 -2.67 14.56 2.98
N ILE A 51 -2.28 14.62 4.27
CA ILE A 51 -0.88 14.75 4.71
C ILE A 51 0.06 13.69 4.12
N THR A 52 -0.49 12.52 3.79
CA THR A 52 0.22 11.42 3.14
C THR A 52 0.92 11.87 1.84
N THR A 53 0.30 12.81 1.11
CA THR A 53 0.81 13.37 -0.15
C THR A 53 2.14 14.09 0.03
N VAL A 54 2.42 14.61 1.22
CA VAL A 54 3.67 15.31 1.52
C VAL A 54 4.66 14.37 2.21
N VAL A 55 4.18 13.68 3.25
CA VAL A 55 5.06 12.90 4.14
C VAL A 55 5.70 11.69 3.44
N ASP A 56 5.04 11.09 2.44
CA ASP A 56 5.60 9.94 1.70
C ASP A 56 6.93 10.32 1.03
N PHE A 57 6.97 11.48 0.37
CA PHE A 57 8.20 12.00 -0.25
C PHE A 57 9.31 12.26 0.78
N LEU A 58 8.96 12.88 1.91
CA LEU A 58 9.93 13.18 2.96
C LEU A 58 10.44 11.90 3.64
N TYR A 59 9.56 10.92 3.85
CA TYR A 59 9.89 9.63 4.41
C TYR A 59 10.88 8.86 3.51
N ILE A 60 10.72 8.94 2.18
CA ILE A 60 11.71 8.40 1.22
C ILE A 60 13.07 9.11 1.40
N GLN A 61 13.09 10.44 1.49
CA GLN A 61 14.34 11.19 1.70
C GLN A 61 15.02 10.80 3.02
N VAL A 62 14.24 10.62 4.10
CA VAL A 62 14.75 10.14 5.39
C VAL A 62 15.30 8.71 5.31
N SER A 63 14.59 7.82 4.63
CA SER A 63 14.97 6.40 4.50
C SER A 63 16.24 6.20 3.68
N TYR A 64 16.50 7.10 2.73
CA TYR A 64 17.62 7.03 1.80
C TYR A 64 18.55 8.24 1.91
N ARG A 65 18.77 8.76 3.13
CA ARG A 65 19.61 9.96 3.42
C ARG A 65 21.01 9.96 2.81
N ILE A 66 21.56 8.80 2.45
CA ILE A 66 22.87 8.69 1.78
C ILE A 66 22.81 9.07 0.28
N TYR A 67 21.61 9.09 -0.31
CA TYR A 67 21.36 9.38 -1.73
C TYR A 67 20.59 10.68 -1.95
N TYR A 68 19.96 11.23 -0.91
CA TYR A 68 19.13 12.44 -0.99
C TYR A 68 19.70 13.57 -0.15
N PRO A 69 19.40 14.84 -0.50
CA PRO A 69 19.71 15.97 0.37
C PRO A 69 19.04 15.79 1.74
N PRO A 70 19.54 16.49 2.78
CA PRO A 70 18.82 16.57 4.05
C PRO A 70 17.40 17.13 3.81
N LEU A 71 16.51 16.85 4.76
CA LEU A 71 15.17 17.41 4.69
C LEU A 71 15.23 18.94 4.65
N PRO A 72 14.28 19.62 3.98
CA PRO A 72 14.21 21.07 3.98
C PRO A 72 14.14 21.64 5.40
N ASP A 73 14.75 22.80 5.63
CA ASP A 73 14.88 23.39 6.99
C ASP A 73 13.53 23.49 7.72
N TRP A 74 12.47 23.91 7.03
CA TRP A 74 11.11 24.05 7.58
C TRP A 74 10.56 22.74 8.17
N THR A 75 11.04 21.57 7.73
CA THR A 75 10.60 20.28 8.24
C THR A 75 11.26 19.91 9.58
N THR A 76 12.40 20.54 9.89
CA THR A 76 13.25 20.28 11.06
C THR A 76 13.10 21.35 12.14
N GLU A 77 12.38 22.43 11.87
CA GLU A 77 12.05 23.45 12.85
C GLU A 77 11.21 22.87 13.99
N GLY A 78 11.64 23.12 15.23
CA GLY A 78 10.91 22.79 16.45
C GLY A 78 10.03 23.96 16.92
N ASN A 79 9.05 23.67 17.79
CA ASN A 79 8.03 24.61 18.32
C ASN A 79 6.91 24.95 17.33
N VAL A 80 6.39 23.94 16.63
CA VAL A 80 5.22 24.12 15.77
C VAL A 80 4.01 24.52 16.61
N LYS A 81 3.26 25.54 16.17
CA LYS A 81 2.01 25.92 16.80
C LYS A 81 0.92 24.91 16.45
N CYS A 82 0.39 24.28 17.48
CA CYS A 82 -0.64 23.25 17.43
C CYS A 82 -1.35 23.28 18.78
N ASN A 83 -2.65 22.99 18.82
CA ASN A 83 -3.45 23.11 20.04
C ASN A 83 -3.24 21.97 21.06
N ASN A 84 -2.06 21.33 21.09
CA ASN A 84 -1.72 20.19 21.96
C ASN A 84 -2.82 19.10 21.98
N ASN A 85 -3.11 18.54 20.80
CA ASN A 85 -4.07 17.46 20.66
C ASN A 85 -3.59 16.20 21.44
N PRO A 86 -4.48 15.53 22.21
CA PRO A 86 -4.08 14.38 23.04
C PRO A 86 -3.81 13.09 22.24
N ILE A 87 -4.33 12.99 21.01
CA ILE A 87 -4.17 11.83 20.13
C ILE A 87 -2.84 11.92 19.39
N ILE A 88 -2.51 13.11 18.88
CA ILE A 88 -1.25 13.40 18.21
C ILE A 88 -0.59 14.52 19.01
N PRO A 89 0.32 14.21 19.96
CA PRO A 89 1.06 15.23 20.68
C PRO A 89 2.09 15.88 19.77
N CYS A 90 2.22 17.21 19.81
CA CYS A 90 3.15 17.95 18.95
C CYS A 90 4.28 18.67 19.72
N LYS A 91 4.22 18.66 21.05
CA LYS A 91 5.26 19.25 21.91
C LYS A 91 6.60 18.55 21.67
N ASP A 92 7.66 19.35 21.58
CA ASP A 92 9.05 18.90 21.42
C ASP A 92 9.31 18.06 20.15
N LYS A 93 8.42 18.16 19.15
CA LYS A 93 8.55 17.49 17.85
C LYS A 93 8.82 18.46 16.73
N THR A 94 9.54 17.97 15.74
CA THR A 94 9.73 18.62 14.44
C THR A 94 8.46 18.51 13.59
N VAL A 95 8.34 19.35 12.56
CA VAL A 95 7.25 19.26 11.58
C VAL A 95 7.19 17.88 10.92
N TYR A 96 8.35 17.29 10.58
CA TYR A 96 8.42 15.94 10.00
C TYR A 96 7.88 14.86 10.95
N GLU A 97 8.26 14.88 12.23
CA GLU A 97 7.79 13.88 13.20
C GLU A 97 6.27 13.95 13.38
N ILE A 98 5.71 15.15 13.43
CA ILE A 98 4.25 15.35 13.48
C ILE A 98 3.59 14.78 12.22
N MET A 99 4.11 15.07 11.02
CA MET A 99 3.57 14.51 9.77
C MET A 99 3.64 12.99 9.75
N LYS A 100 4.74 12.39 10.22
CA LYS A 100 4.89 10.93 10.25
C LYS A 100 3.87 10.30 11.19
N GLU A 101 3.70 10.82 12.41
CA GLU A 101 2.71 10.29 13.36
C GLU A 101 1.27 10.49 12.88
N MET A 102 0.98 11.61 12.23
CA MET A 102 -0.32 11.80 11.55
C MET A 102 -0.55 10.75 10.48
N ASN A 103 0.46 10.48 9.65
CA ASN A 103 0.36 9.48 8.59
C ASN A 103 0.18 8.07 9.14
N ASP A 104 0.91 7.71 10.19
CA ASP A 104 0.79 6.46 10.92
C ASP A 104 -0.67 6.25 11.40
N LEU A 105 -1.23 7.23 12.10
CA LEU A 105 -2.63 7.20 12.55
C LEU A 105 -3.61 7.19 11.37
N ARG A 106 -3.31 7.94 10.30
CA ARG A 106 -4.15 8.02 9.10
C ARG A 106 -4.25 6.67 8.38
N PHE A 107 -3.16 5.89 8.35
CA PHE A 107 -3.22 4.49 7.88
C PHE A 107 -4.17 3.66 8.75
N TYR A 108 -4.08 3.77 10.07
CA TYR A 108 -5.01 3.07 10.96
C TYR A 108 -6.47 3.46 10.71
N VAL A 109 -6.78 4.76 10.69
CA VAL A 109 -8.15 5.28 10.46
C VAL A 109 -8.70 4.82 9.11
N MET A 110 -7.88 4.82 8.05
CA MET A 110 -8.28 4.44 6.70
C MET A 110 -8.76 2.99 6.57
N TYR A 111 -8.36 2.10 7.48
CA TYR A 111 -8.71 0.66 7.40
C TYR A 111 -9.36 0.11 8.66
N ASN A 112 -9.62 0.93 9.68
CA ASN A 112 -10.11 0.46 10.98
C ASN A 112 -11.60 0.74 11.19
N SER A 113 -12.43 0.07 10.41
CA SER A 113 -13.86 -0.09 10.69
C SER A 113 -14.33 -1.49 10.32
N THR A 114 -15.47 -1.93 10.85
CA THR A 114 -16.02 -3.26 10.55
C THR A 114 -16.21 -3.46 9.05
N GLU A 115 -16.78 -2.47 8.38
CA GLU A 115 -17.02 -2.45 6.93
C GLU A 115 -15.70 -2.49 6.14
N LEU A 116 -14.69 -1.70 6.55
CA LEU A 116 -13.38 -1.69 5.88
C LEU A 116 -12.59 -2.98 6.14
N HIS A 117 -12.69 -3.57 7.33
CA HIS A 117 -12.11 -4.88 7.60
C HIS A 117 -12.67 -5.92 6.64
N LYS A 118 -13.98 -5.93 6.39
CA LYS A 118 -14.63 -6.85 5.44
C LYS A 118 -14.20 -6.57 3.99
N LEU A 119 -14.22 -5.32 3.56
CA LEU A 119 -14.01 -4.93 2.15
C LEU A 119 -12.52 -4.91 1.74
N ASP A 120 -11.61 -4.71 2.69
CA ASP A 120 -10.17 -4.63 2.44
C ASP A 120 -9.44 -5.89 2.92
N GLY A 121 -8.83 -5.86 4.11
CA GLY A 121 -7.92 -6.90 4.59
C GLY A 121 -8.59 -8.26 4.78
N GLY A 122 -9.88 -8.26 5.11
CA GLY A 122 -10.69 -9.45 5.30
C GLY A 122 -10.77 -10.33 4.07
N SER A 123 -10.81 -9.74 2.86
CA SER A 123 -10.80 -10.51 1.61
C SER A 123 -9.55 -11.38 1.45
N VAL A 124 -8.38 -10.87 1.88
CA VAL A 124 -7.11 -11.61 1.88
C VAL A 124 -7.15 -12.73 2.92
N LEU A 125 -7.68 -12.44 4.11
CA LEU A 125 -7.79 -13.41 5.20
C LEU A 125 -8.77 -14.56 4.87
N THR A 126 -9.89 -14.26 4.22
CA THR A 126 -10.85 -15.28 3.75
C THR A 126 -10.20 -16.20 2.71
N ASP A 127 -9.41 -15.66 1.78
CA ASP A 127 -8.67 -16.47 0.81
C ASP A 127 -7.61 -17.36 1.48
N ILE A 128 -6.88 -16.85 2.47
CA ILE A 128 -5.94 -17.64 3.29
C ILE A 128 -6.69 -18.78 4.01
N GLY A 129 -7.79 -18.48 4.70
CA GLY A 129 -8.60 -19.47 5.41
C GLY A 129 -9.14 -20.56 4.47
N LYS A 130 -9.64 -20.17 3.29
CA LYS A 130 -10.07 -21.11 2.25
C LYS A 130 -8.92 -22.04 1.83
N LYS A 131 -7.73 -21.50 1.58
CA LYS A 131 -6.54 -22.30 1.19
C LYS A 131 -6.11 -23.28 2.28
N PHE A 132 -6.21 -22.90 3.55
CA PHE A 132 -5.97 -23.82 4.67
C PHE A 132 -7.00 -24.94 4.72
N GLY A 133 -8.29 -24.62 4.60
CA GLY A 133 -9.36 -25.62 4.56
C GLY A 133 -9.20 -26.60 3.40
N GLU A 134 -8.87 -26.12 2.20
CA GLU A 134 -8.60 -26.97 1.03
C GLU A 134 -7.39 -27.88 1.24
N TYR A 135 -6.33 -27.39 1.89
CA TYR A 135 -5.13 -28.16 2.18
C TYR A 135 -5.43 -29.31 3.17
N VAL A 136 -6.12 -29.02 4.27
CA VAL A 136 -6.52 -30.03 5.26
C VAL A 136 -7.48 -31.07 4.67
N ALA A 137 -8.38 -30.66 3.76
CA ALA A 137 -9.28 -31.57 3.05
C ALA A 137 -8.59 -32.45 2.00
N GLY A 138 -7.29 -32.25 1.73
CA GLY A 138 -6.56 -32.97 0.68
C GLY A 138 -6.90 -32.50 -0.75
N ASN A 139 -7.63 -31.40 -0.89
CA ASN A 139 -8.01 -30.81 -2.18
C ASN A 139 -6.95 -29.86 -2.74
N ARG A 140 -5.89 -29.59 -1.97
CA ARG A 140 -4.79 -28.69 -2.33
C ARG A 140 -3.46 -29.27 -1.82
N SER A 141 -2.41 -29.16 -2.64
CA SER A 141 -1.04 -29.59 -2.30
C SER A 141 -0.04 -28.44 -2.14
N VAL A 142 -0.42 -27.20 -2.46
CA VAL A 142 0.45 -26.02 -2.35
C VAL A 142 0.69 -25.69 -0.87
N THR A 143 1.96 -25.72 -0.46
CA THR A 143 2.40 -25.52 0.93
C THR A 143 2.85 -24.09 1.24
N TYR A 144 3.10 -23.26 0.22
CA TYR A 144 3.58 -21.88 0.40
C TYR A 144 2.94 -20.93 -0.59
N ASN A 145 2.45 -19.78 -0.12
CA ASN A 145 1.83 -18.75 -0.95
C ASN A 145 2.44 -17.40 -0.56
N ILE A 146 2.88 -16.62 -1.55
CA ILE A 146 3.45 -15.29 -1.36
C ILE A 146 2.52 -14.27 -2.01
N TYR A 147 2.12 -13.25 -1.26
CA TYR A 147 1.43 -12.08 -1.77
C TYR A 147 2.38 -10.89 -1.69
N SER A 148 2.94 -10.49 -2.82
CA SER A 148 3.65 -9.20 -2.89
C SER A 148 2.61 -8.10 -3.02
N ALA A 149 2.58 -7.18 -2.07
CA ALA A 149 1.51 -6.21 -1.92
C ALA A 149 2.05 -4.85 -1.44
N HIS A 150 1.13 -3.93 -1.17
CA HIS A 150 1.42 -2.58 -0.70
C HIS A 150 1.29 -2.47 0.82
N ASP A 151 1.86 -1.41 1.39
CA ASP A 151 1.67 -1.00 2.79
C ASP A 151 0.18 -0.86 3.16
N SER A 152 -0.64 -0.33 2.25
CA SER A 152 -2.10 -0.30 2.34
C SER A 152 -2.72 -1.68 2.57
N THR A 153 -2.21 -2.70 1.87
CA THR A 153 -2.68 -4.07 2.03
C THR A 153 -2.28 -4.65 3.37
N VAL A 154 -1.02 -4.44 3.78
CA VAL A 154 -0.51 -4.90 5.07
C VAL A 154 -1.27 -4.23 6.21
N SER A 155 -1.47 -2.92 6.15
CA SER A 155 -2.22 -2.14 7.14
C SER A 155 -3.66 -2.66 7.26
N ALA A 156 -4.34 -2.87 6.14
CA ALA A 156 -5.70 -3.42 6.13
C ALA A 156 -5.79 -4.83 6.70
N VAL A 157 -4.79 -5.69 6.45
CA VAL A 157 -4.73 -7.04 7.05
C VAL A 157 -4.49 -6.95 8.56
N LEU A 158 -3.58 -6.08 9.01
CA LEU A 158 -3.28 -5.88 10.43
C LEU A 158 -4.49 -5.35 11.21
N THR A 159 -5.25 -4.40 10.63
CA THR A 159 -6.47 -3.88 11.27
C THR A 159 -7.58 -4.92 11.26
N ALA A 160 -7.78 -5.67 10.17
CA ALA A 160 -8.78 -6.74 10.11
C ALA A 160 -8.48 -7.88 11.09
N LEU A 161 -7.19 -8.20 11.31
CA LEU A 161 -6.72 -9.13 12.34
C LEU A 161 -6.80 -8.56 13.76
N GLN A 162 -7.02 -7.24 13.91
CA GLN A 162 -7.00 -6.50 15.17
C GLN A 162 -5.67 -6.58 15.92
N ILE A 163 -4.56 -6.53 15.19
CA ILE A 163 -3.18 -6.60 15.72
C ILE A 163 -2.31 -5.40 15.28
N SER A 164 -2.92 -4.42 14.63
CA SER A 164 -2.24 -3.18 14.23
C SER A 164 -1.79 -2.38 15.45
N ASP A 165 -0.57 -1.85 15.39
CA ASP A 165 0.00 -0.89 16.34
C ASP A 165 -0.30 0.58 15.96
N ALA A 166 -1.26 0.77 15.05
CA ALA A 166 -1.66 2.06 14.48
C ALA A 166 -0.53 2.83 13.77
N LYS A 167 0.42 2.10 13.16
CA LYS A 167 1.49 2.68 12.33
C LYS A 167 1.38 2.28 10.88
N GLN A 168 1.96 3.10 10.00
CA GLN A 168 2.19 2.70 8.62
C GLN A 168 3.17 1.51 8.61
N PRO A 169 2.88 0.44 7.86
CA PRO A 169 3.85 -0.63 7.66
C PRO A 169 5.12 -0.12 6.98
N GLU A 170 6.28 -0.37 7.59
CA GLU A 170 7.58 0.04 7.04
C GLU A 170 7.96 -0.85 5.84
N TYR A 171 9.00 -0.46 5.10
CA TYR A 171 9.48 -1.29 3.99
C TYR A 171 9.79 -2.71 4.44
N THR A 172 9.40 -3.69 3.60
CA THR A 172 9.54 -5.13 3.86
C THR A 172 8.71 -5.68 5.03
N ALA A 173 7.81 -4.88 5.60
CA ALA A 173 6.86 -5.38 6.59
C ALA A 173 6.09 -6.60 6.04
N THR A 174 5.96 -7.64 6.86
CA THR A 174 5.42 -8.93 6.44
C THR A 174 4.48 -9.48 7.50
N VAL A 175 3.30 -9.93 7.06
CA VAL A 175 2.38 -10.73 7.86
C VAL A 175 2.49 -12.18 7.41
N MET A 176 2.79 -13.08 8.35
CA MET A 176 2.86 -14.51 8.10
C MET A 176 1.68 -15.17 8.81
N VAL A 177 0.93 -15.98 8.08
CA VAL A 177 -0.15 -16.80 8.63
C VAL A 177 0.21 -18.25 8.31
N GLU A 178 0.44 -19.04 9.34
CA GLU A 178 1.00 -20.39 9.23
C GLU A 178 0.00 -21.43 9.72
N LEU A 179 -0.13 -22.53 8.97
CA LEU A 179 -0.92 -23.69 9.37
C LEU A 179 0.00 -24.78 9.89
N HIS A 180 -0.18 -25.16 11.15
CA HIS A 180 0.60 -26.17 11.86
C HIS A 180 -0.26 -27.38 12.16
N LYS A 181 0.35 -28.56 12.22
CA LYS A 181 -0.29 -29.77 12.72
C LYS A 181 -0.09 -29.85 14.24
N SER A 182 -1.16 -29.95 15.01
CA SER A 182 -1.09 -29.93 16.48
C SER A 182 -0.35 -31.16 17.02
N ALA A 183 0.54 -30.92 17.99
CA ALA A 183 1.26 -32.00 18.66
C ALA A 183 0.30 -32.77 19.59
N GLY A 184 -0.14 -33.96 19.17
CA GLY A 184 -0.97 -34.86 19.99
C GLY A 184 -2.35 -35.17 19.43
N ASP A 185 -2.81 -34.44 18.41
CA ASP A 185 -3.98 -34.80 17.62
C ASP A 185 -3.56 -34.99 16.17
N ALA A 186 -3.55 -36.24 15.69
CA ALA A 186 -3.15 -36.56 14.33
C ALA A 186 -4.03 -35.89 13.25
N GLN A 187 -5.19 -35.32 13.64
CA GLN A 187 -6.15 -34.64 12.78
C GLN A 187 -6.30 -33.13 13.10
N GLY A 188 -5.77 -32.67 14.25
CA GLY A 188 -5.87 -31.28 14.69
C GLY A 188 -4.88 -30.35 13.99
N HIS A 189 -5.36 -29.15 13.62
CA HIS A 189 -4.54 -28.10 13.03
C HIS A 189 -4.67 -26.79 13.83
N GLU A 190 -3.58 -26.05 13.93
CA GLU A 190 -3.53 -24.74 14.58
C GLU A 190 -2.99 -23.69 13.60
N VAL A 191 -3.46 -22.45 13.75
CA VAL A 191 -3.04 -21.30 12.97
C VAL A 191 -2.20 -20.39 13.85
N LYS A 192 -1.02 -20.01 13.37
CA LYS A 192 -0.17 -19.01 14.01
C LYS A 192 -0.05 -17.78 13.12
N VAL A 193 -0.11 -16.60 13.72
CA VAL A 193 0.04 -15.33 13.01
C VAL A 193 1.28 -14.65 13.55
N PHE A 194 2.17 -14.25 12.64
CA PHE A 194 3.34 -13.47 12.97
C PHE A 194 3.33 -12.15 12.21
N TYR A 195 3.80 -11.10 12.87
CA TYR A 195 4.05 -9.81 12.23
C TYR A 195 5.52 -9.45 12.35
N LYS A 196 6.10 -9.10 11.20
CA LYS A 196 7.43 -8.53 11.07
C LYS A 196 7.27 -7.08 10.62
N PRO A 197 7.43 -6.09 11.51
CA PRO A 197 7.19 -4.69 11.18
C PRO A 197 8.30 -4.06 10.33
N ILE A 198 9.55 -4.52 10.47
CA ILE A 198 10.72 -3.93 9.80
C ILE A 198 11.62 -5.02 9.21
N THR A 199 12.64 -4.64 8.45
CA THR A 199 13.56 -5.60 7.79
C THR A 199 14.28 -6.56 8.75
N ASP A 200 14.50 -6.16 10.01
CA ASP A 200 15.18 -7.00 10.99
C ASP A 200 14.33 -8.21 11.43
N ASN A 201 14.91 -9.40 11.34
CA ASN A 201 14.27 -10.66 11.78
C ASN A 201 14.13 -10.75 13.31
N SER A 202 14.89 -9.97 14.08
CA SER A 202 14.73 -9.93 15.54
C SER A 202 13.36 -9.39 15.99
N SER A 203 12.65 -8.72 15.08
CA SER A 203 11.34 -8.09 15.32
C SER A 203 10.13 -8.98 15.00
N ILE A 204 10.34 -10.25 14.63
CA ILE A 204 9.21 -11.16 14.33
C ILE A 204 8.50 -11.50 15.64
N GLU A 205 7.23 -11.14 15.73
CA GLU A 205 6.39 -11.40 16.90
C GLU A 205 5.20 -12.28 16.55
N GLU A 206 4.97 -13.35 17.32
CA GLU A 206 3.70 -14.09 17.29
C GLU A 206 2.60 -13.22 17.89
N LYS A 207 1.47 -13.12 17.19
CA LYS A 207 0.35 -12.28 17.57
C LYS A 207 -0.85 -13.15 17.96
N ASN A 208 -1.44 -12.84 19.11
CA ASN A 208 -2.71 -13.42 19.52
C ASN A 208 -3.86 -12.72 18.80
N LEU A 209 -4.78 -13.49 18.23
CA LEU A 209 -5.95 -12.95 17.55
C LEU A 209 -7.12 -12.80 18.55
N PRO A 210 -7.74 -11.61 18.67
CA PRO A 210 -8.97 -11.47 19.44
C PRO A 210 -10.06 -12.42 18.93
N GLY A 211 -10.68 -13.22 19.79
CA GLY A 211 -11.69 -14.20 19.36
C GLY A 211 -11.15 -15.48 18.72
N CYS A 212 -9.83 -15.71 18.71
CA CYS A 212 -9.24 -17.03 18.50
C CYS A 212 -8.39 -17.41 19.73
N PRO A 213 -8.89 -18.26 20.65
CA PRO A 213 -8.15 -18.65 21.85
C PRO A 213 -6.80 -19.29 21.51
N SER A 214 -5.78 -19.14 22.35
CA SER A 214 -4.49 -19.81 22.15
C SER A 214 -4.50 -21.23 22.76
N PRO A 215 -4.08 -22.28 22.03
CA PRO A 215 -3.68 -22.28 20.62
C PRO A 215 -4.87 -22.07 19.67
N CYS A 216 -4.70 -21.23 18.66
CA CYS A 216 -5.76 -20.87 17.71
C CYS A 216 -6.03 -22.04 16.77
N LYS A 217 -7.10 -22.79 17.02
CA LYS A 217 -7.48 -23.93 16.18
C LYS A 217 -7.89 -23.46 14.80
N LEU A 218 -7.69 -24.29 13.78
CA LEU A 218 -8.11 -23.97 12.41
C LEU A 218 -9.61 -23.62 12.35
N GLU A 219 -10.47 -24.34 13.07
CA GLU A 219 -11.91 -24.08 13.09
C GLU A 219 -12.24 -22.68 13.64
N ASP A 220 -11.56 -22.27 14.70
CA ASP A 220 -11.71 -20.95 15.31
C ASP A 220 -11.22 -19.85 14.35
N PHE A 221 -10.10 -20.09 13.65
CA PHE A 221 -9.61 -19.17 12.61
C PHE A 221 -10.57 -19.06 11.41
N LEU A 222 -11.12 -20.19 10.94
CA LEU A 222 -12.10 -20.19 9.86
C LEU A 222 -13.37 -19.43 10.27
N GLN A 223 -13.85 -19.63 11.49
CA GLN A 223 -14.97 -18.87 12.04
C GLN A 223 -14.65 -17.38 12.17
N TYR A 224 -13.42 -17.04 12.57
CA TYR A 224 -12.93 -15.68 12.62
C TYR A 224 -13.01 -15.01 11.24
N VAL A 225 -12.44 -15.61 10.18
CA VAL A 225 -12.39 -14.99 8.84
C VAL A 225 -13.72 -15.06 8.08
N LYS A 226 -14.64 -15.96 8.47
CA LYS A 226 -15.96 -16.10 7.84
C LYS A 226 -16.78 -14.81 7.88
N ARG A 227 -16.60 -13.98 8.91
CA ARG A 227 -17.31 -12.69 9.01
C ARG A 227 -16.94 -11.69 7.89
N PHE A 228 -15.81 -11.91 7.22
CA PHE A 228 -15.34 -11.09 6.12
C PHE A 228 -15.77 -11.61 4.74
N GLU A 229 -16.41 -12.76 4.69
CA GLU A 229 -16.78 -13.39 3.43
C GLU A 229 -17.78 -12.53 2.65
N ILE A 230 -17.47 -12.29 1.37
CA ILE A 230 -18.33 -11.60 0.41
C ILE A 230 -18.63 -12.60 -0.70
N SER A 231 -19.89 -13.06 -0.76
CA SER A 231 -20.33 -14.05 -1.76
C SER A 231 -20.48 -13.45 -3.16
N ASP A 232 -20.88 -12.18 -3.25
CA ASP A 232 -21.03 -11.45 -4.51
C ASP A 232 -20.54 -10.01 -4.32
N TRP A 233 -19.33 -9.75 -4.82
CA TRP A 233 -18.70 -8.42 -4.72
C TRP A 233 -19.52 -7.35 -5.43
N ASP A 234 -20.08 -7.65 -6.61
CA ASP A 234 -20.77 -6.66 -7.41
C ASP A 234 -22.12 -6.30 -6.81
N LYS A 235 -22.80 -7.26 -6.18
CA LYS A 235 -23.98 -6.99 -5.38
C LYS A 235 -23.66 -6.20 -4.11
N GLU A 236 -22.65 -6.61 -3.35
CA GLU A 236 -22.23 -5.94 -2.10
C GLU A 236 -21.84 -4.48 -2.37
N CYS A 237 -21.10 -4.24 -3.45
CA CYS A 237 -20.60 -2.93 -3.84
C CYS A 237 -21.56 -2.10 -4.70
N GLY A 238 -22.73 -2.65 -5.06
CA GLY A 238 -23.71 -1.96 -5.91
C GLY A 238 -23.25 -1.75 -7.36
N ASN A 239 -22.31 -2.56 -7.85
CA ASN A 239 -21.81 -2.51 -9.23
C ASN A 239 -22.85 -3.03 -10.25
N ASN A 240 -23.86 -3.78 -9.78
CA ASN A 240 -24.98 -4.25 -10.59
C ASN A 240 -26.00 -3.11 -10.84
N VAL A 241 -25.60 -2.10 -11.59
CA VAL A 241 -26.51 -1.18 -12.28
C VAL A 241 -26.91 -1.88 -13.61
N PRO A 242 -28.20 -1.94 -13.98
CA PRO A 242 -28.61 -2.51 -15.26
C PRO A 242 -27.83 -1.88 -16.41
N THR A 243 -27.42 -2.69 -17.37
CA THR A 243 -26.85 -2.33 -18.67
C THR A 243 -27.78 -1.40 -19.45
N THR A 244 -27.85 -0.14 -19.05
CA THR A 244 -27.88 0.92 -20.04
C THR A 244 -26.50 0.92 -20.68
N PRO A 245 -26.38 0.94 -22.02
CA PRO A 245 -25.07 1.11 -22.64
C PRO A 245 -24.47 2.36 -22.00
N ALA A 246 -23.36 2.21 -21.28
CA ALA A 246 -22.61 3.35 -20.83
C ALA A 246 -22.41 4.25 -22.07
N PRO A 247 -22.73 5.56 -22.02
CA PRO A 247 -22.28 6.45 -23.07
C PRO A 247 -20.77 6.22 -23.18
N PRO A 248 -20.23 6.05 -24.40
CA PRO A 248 -18.86 5.62 -24.59
C PRO A 248 -17.97 6.51 -23.73
N SER A 249 -17.19 5.88 -22.85
CA SER A 249 -16.21 6.59 -22.03
C SER A 249 -15.36 7.42 -22.99
N THR A 250 -15.51 8.73 -22.91
CA THR A 250 -14.56 9.64 -23.55
C THR A 250 -13.26 9.40 -22.84
N ASP A 251 -12.38 8.66 -23.50
CA ASP A 251 -10.95 8.60 -23.17
C ASP A 251 -10.50 10.05 -22.90
N SER A 252 -9.67 10.27 -21.88
CA SER A 252 -9.28 11.59 -21.35
C SER A 252 -8.58 12.53 -22.36
N LEU A 253 -8.47 12.11 -23.61
CA LEU A 253 -7.93 12.84 -24.75
C LEU A 253 -8.96 13.15 -25.86
N GLY A 254 -10.21 12.65 -25.77
CA GLY A 254 -11.26 12.93 -26.76
C GLY A 254 -10.97 12.42 -28.18
N LEU A 255 -9.97 11.54 -28.35
CA LEU A 255 -9.49 11.10 -29.66
C LEU A 255 -10.33 9.96 -30.23
N THR A 256 -10.63 10.06 -31.52
CA THR A 256 -11.27 9.02 -32.32
C THR A 256 -10.41 7.77 -32.44
N HIS A 257 -11.02 6.62 -32.75
CA HIS A 257 -10.31 5.35 -32.96
C HIS A 257 -9.24 5.45 -34.06
N GLN A 258 -9.48 6.27 -35.09
CA GLN A 258 -8.54 6.53 -36.17
C GLN A 258 -7.28 7.25 -35.64
N GLU A 259 -7.46 8.28 -34.82
CA GLU A 259 -6.37 9.06 -34.23
C GLU A 259 -5.51 8.21 -33.29
N LYS A 260 -6.12 7.31 -32.51
CA LYS A 260 -5.39 6.36 -31.66
C LYS A 260 -4.50 5.42 -32.47
N ILE A 261 -5.02 4.85 -33.55
CA ILE A 261 -4.22 3.99 -34.45
C ILE A 261 -3.05 4.79 -35.04
N THR A 262 -3.30 6.01 -35.51
CA THR A 262 -2.26 6.87 -36.07
C THR A 262 -1.17 7.18 -35.05
N ILE A 263 -1.52 7.50 -33.80
CA ILE A 263 -0.55 7.75 -32.73
C ILE A 263 0.30 6.51 -32.47
N ILE A 264 -0.31 5.32 -32.32
CA ILE A 264 0.43 4.08 -32.07
C ILE A 264 1.39 3.78 -33.23
N ALA A 265 0.94 3.95 -34.48
CA ALA A 265 1.78 3.77 -35.66
C ALA A 265 2.95 4.75 -35.70
N CYS A 266 2.73 6.04 -35.41
CA CYS A 266 3.81 7.03 -35.34
C CYS A 266 4.80 6.72 -34.22
N SER A 267 4.32 6.37 -33.02
CA SER A 267 5.14 6.01 -31.86
C SER A 267 6.06 4.83 -32.16
N THR A 268 5.51 3.78 -32.79
CA THR A 268 6.28 2.59 -33.16
C THR A 268 7.36 2.90 -34.20
N VAL A 269 7.08 3.74 -35.20
CA VAL A 269 8.08 4.19 -36.18
C VAL A 269 9.22 4.97 -35.51
N VAL A 270 8.90 5.88 -34.59
CA VAL A 270 9.92 6.66 -33.85
C VAL A 270 10.80 5.74 -33.00
N VAL A 271 10.20 4.79 -32.27
CA VAL A 271 10.96 3.84 -31.45
C VAL A 271 11.88 2.98 -32.32
N VAL A 272 11.39 2.44 -33.45
CA VAL A 272 12.21 1.65 -34.37
C VAL A 272 13.36 2.50 -34.95
N PHE A 273 13.10 3.74 -35.33
CA PHE A 273 14.14 4.65 -35.81
C PHE A 273 15.20 4.93 -34.75
N CYS A 274 14.80 5.21 -33.50
CA CYS A 274 15.70 5.37 -32.37
C CYS A 274 16.56 4.12 -32.13
N LEU A 275 15.97 2.91 -32.21
CA LEU A 275 16.70 1.65 -32.08
C LEU A 275 17.71 1.46 -33.22
N ILE A 276 17.37 1.79 -34.45
CA ILE A 276 18.30 1.74 -35.60
C ILE A 276 19.47 2.70 -35.36
N LEU A 277 19.20 3.94 -34.94
CA LEU A 277 20.26 4.91 -34.63
C LEU A 277 21.16 4.41 -33.49
N LEU A 278 20.59 3.79 -32.47
CA LEU A 278 21.33 3.23 -31.34
C LEU A 278 22.22 2.06 -31.79
N ILE A 279 21.69 1.15 -32.63
CA ILE A 279 22.46 0.06 -33.24
C ILE A 279 23.59 0.62 -34.12
N MET A 280 23.32 1.63 -34.94
CA MET A 280 24.33 2.29 -35.77
C MET A 280 25.42 2.96 -34.92
N PHE A 281 25.04 3.62 -33.83
CA PHE A 281 25.96 4.24 -32.88
C PHE A 281 26.85 3.20 -32.20
N VAL A 282 26.26 2.09 -31.71
CA VAL A 282 26.99 0.98 -31.10
C VAL A 282 27.95 0.33 -32.11
N ARG A 283 27.50 0.08 -33.35
CA ARG A 283 28.35 -0.45 -34.43
C ARG A 283 29.51 0.49 -34.77
N LYS A 284 29.25 1.80 -34.88
CA LYS A 284 30.29 2.82 -35.15
C LYS A 284 31.29 2.91 -33.99
N ARG A 285 30.83 2.81 -32.74
CA ARG A 285 31.70 2.77 -31.55
C ARG A 285 32.54 1.51 -31.50
N SER A 286 31.95 0.34 -31.79
CA SER A 286 32.67 -0.94 -31.87
C SER A 286 33.73 -0.93 -32.98
N SER A 287 33.40 -0.44 -34.17
CA SER A 287 34.36 -0.26 -35.27
C SER A 287 35.51 0.68 -34.90
N ARG A 288 35.23 1.81 -34.23
CA ARG A 288 36.27 2.72 -33.71
C ARG A 288 37.12 2.08 -32.61
N SER A 289 36.54 1.23 -31.76
CA SER A 289 37.25 0.50 -30.70
C SER A 289 38.15 -0.61 -31.25
N MET A 290 37.82 -1.19 -32.41
CA MET A 290 38.65 -2.22 -33.09
C MET A 290 39.70 -1.63 -34.04
N ALA A 291 39.56 -0.36 -34.45
CA ALA A 291 40.52 0.31 -35.33
C ALA A 291 42.00 0.24 -34.84
N PRO A 292 42.33 0.35 -33.53
CA PRO A 292 43.70 0.22 -33.05
C PRO A 292 44.23 -1.22 -33.10
N TYR A 293 43.36 -2.23 -33.10
CA TYR A 293 43.74 -3.65 -33.11
C TYR A 293 43.94 -4.18 -34.53
N LEU A 294 43.25 -3.61 -35.53
CA LEU A 294 43.42 -3.97 -36.95
C LEU A 294 44.73 -3.45 -37.54
N SER A 295 45.34 -2.39 -36.97
CA SER A 295 46.67 -1.90 -37.40
C SER A 295 47.84 -2.66 -36.78
N LEU A 296 47.61 -3.57 -35.83
CA LEU A 296 48.64 -4.43 -35.23
C LEU A 296 48.87 -5.73 -36.01
N GLY A 297 48.05 -6.03 -37.04
CA GLY A 297 48.12 -7.25 -37.85
C GLY A 297 48.80 -7.09 -39.22
N THR A 298 49.25 -5.88 -39.58
CA THR A 298 49.92 -5.61 -40.87
C THR A 298 51.16 -4.75 -40.65
N GLY A 299 52.20 -5.36 -40.09
CA GLY A 299 53.53 -4.78 -39.98
C GLY A 299 54.56 -5.91 -40.08
N ALA A 300 55.06 -6.13 -41.29
CA ALA A 300 56.35 -6.75 -41.56
C ALA A 300 57.47 -5.73 -41.34
#